data_AF-A0A7W3QKD3-F1
#
_entry.id   AF-A0A7W3QKD3-F1
#
_cell.length_a   1.000
_cell.length_b   1.000
_cell.length_c   1.000
_cell.angle_alpha   90.00
_cell.angle_beta   90.00
_cell.angle_gamma   90.00
#
_symmetry.space_group_name_H-M   'P 1'
#
loop_
_entity.id
_entity.type
_entity.pdbx_description
1 polymer ?
#
loop_
_entity_poly.entity_id
_entity_poly.type
_entity_poly.pdbx_seq_one_letter_code
_entity_poly.pdbx_strand_id
1 'polypeptide(L)'
;MAVSSRAEYAGAALLLARRYAANVPAAQRNDVDRVVWAALDKVPGARDVLERAVRRVDNLPEDRKRAMFGGTYAFKPVGTVVPPRELEQIIDRLGGTATPGGPTPTRHRYELEFSHLVCDDESNPEWLGKDEPYTVFTLITQREAEEGEPARSVRTPVYKVGEGERAPASGSEDLRLFGRTGPAVLDSDVLVTAAHFEHDLGDITKIVTELGVLLTAVAAVAKAAKKDLAAIVLGALGTIAGFVATIGADDPVGEPQAMLLTEADADARTQSQAQVTLPALKFNGGDPSGTYRAFLTLRRA
;
A
#
# COMPACT_ATOMS: atom_id res chain seq x y z
N MET A 1 13.45 -21.01 -12.83
CA MET A 1 13.02 -19.60 -12.89
C MET A 1 13.38 -18.98 -11.55
N ALA A 2 14.15 -17.88 -11.53
CA ALA A 2 14.44 -17.18 -10.28
C ALA A 2 13.13 -16.61 -9.72
N VAL A 3 12.84 -16.87 -8.44
CA VAL A 3 11.70 -16.25 -7.76
C VAL A 3 12.00 -14.76 -7.66
N SER A 4 11.08 -13.91 -8.08
CA SER A 4 11.21 -12.45 -7.89
C SER A 4 11.30 -12.16 -6.39
N SER A 5 12.31 -11.39 -5.95
CA SER A 5 12.46 -10.98 -4.54
C SER A 5 11.19 -10.34 -3.98
N ARG A 6 10.39 -9.68 -4.83
CA ARG A 6 9.08 -9.11 -4.48
C ARG A 6 8.07 -10.19 -4.06
N ALA A 7 7.97 -11.26 -4.87
CA ALA A 7 7.07 -12.37 -4.60
C ALA A 7 7.53 -13.15 -3.36
N GLU A 8 8.84 -13.30 -3.15
CA GLU A 8 9.35 -13.94 -1.93
C GLU A 8 9.03 -13.14 -0.66
N TYR A 9 9.17 -11.81 -0.71
CA TYR A 9 8.74 -10.91 0.37
C TYR A 9 7.22 -11.03 0.62
N ALA A 10 6.42 -10.97 -0.44
CA ALA A 10 4.97 -11.13 -0.34
C ALA A 10 4.58 -12.47 0.28
N GLY A 11 5.28 -13.56 -0.08
CA GLY A 11 5.10 -14.88 0.54
C GLY A 11 5.43 -14.89 2.03
N ALA A 12 6.51 -14.24 2.45
CA ALA A 12 6.88 -14.13 3.86
C ALA A 12 5.84 -13.31 4.64
N ALA A 13 5.38 -12.18 4.09
CA ALA A 13 4.30 -11.38 4.66
C ALA A 13 2.99 -12.16 4.76
N LEU A 14 2.63 -12.94 3.73
CA LEU A 14 1.47 -13.84 3.74
C LEU A 14 1.57 -14.91 4.84
N LEU A 15 2.74 -15.53 5.03
CA LEU A 15 2.93 -16.50 6.11
C LEU A 15 2.78 -15.84 7.49
N LEU A 16 3.34 -14.64 7.69
CA LEU A 16 3.18 -13.90 8.94
C LEU A 16 1.72 -13.50 9.19
N ALA A 17 1.00 -13.07 8.15
CA ALA A 17 -0.43 -12.81 8.22
C ALA A 17 -1.23 -14.07 8.59
N ARG A 18 -0.92 -15.22 7.98
CA ARG A 18 -1.52 -16.53 8.35
C ARG A 18 -1.30 -16.88 9.81
N ARG A 19 -0.08 -16.69 10.31
CA ARG A 19 0.28 -16.99 11.69
C ARG A 19 -0.48 -16.08 12.67
N TYR A 20 -0.62 -14.80 12.32
CA TYR A 20 -1.41 -13.83 13.09
C TYR A 20 -2.89 -14.17 13.12
N ALA A 21 -3.47 -14.44 11.95
CA ALA A 21 -4.85 -14.87 11.76
C ALA A 21 -5.14 -16.16 12.56
N ALA A 22 -4.26 -17.16 12.49
CA ALA A 22 -4.40 -18.41 13.23
C ALA A 22 -4.15 -18.29 14.75
N ASN A 23 -3.81 -17.10 15.24
CA ASN A 23 -3.47 -16.82 16.64
C ASN A 23 -2.48 -17.84 17.23
N VAL A 24 -1.38 -18.10 16.51
CA VAL A 24 -0.33 -19.04 16.94
C VAL A 24 0.09 -18.77 18.39
N PRO A 25 0.24 -19.79 19.26
CA PRO A 25 0.58 -19.59 20.68
C PRO A 25 1.89 -18.82 20.89
N ALA A 26 1.97 -18.01 21.95
CA ALA A 26 3.14 -17.17 22.23
C ALA A 26 4.47 -17.95 22.31
N ALA A 27 4.45 -19.19 22.80
CA ALA A 27 5.62 -20.08 22.86
C ALA A 27 6.18 -20.47 21.48
N GLN A 28 5.39 -20.31 20.42
CA GLN A 28 5.77 -20.62 19.03
C GLN A 28 6.08 -19.35 18.21
N ARG A 29 6.04 -18.16 18.84
CA ARG A 29 6.30 -16.87 18.21
C ARG A 29 7.77 -16.48 18.34
N ASN A 30 8.43 -16.25 17.20
CA ASN A 30 9.78 -15.67 17.18
C ASN A 30 9.74 -14.13 17.31
N ASP A 31 10.89 -13.48 17.22
CA ASP A 31 10.98 -12.03 17.36
C ASP A 31 10.22 -11.28 16.24
N VAL A 32 10.21 -11.82 15.01
CA VAL A 32 9.45 -11.26 13.88
C VAL A 32 7.96 -11.30 14.17
N ASP A 33 7.45 -12.46 14.62
CA ASP A 33 6.05 -12.61 15.02
C ASP A 33 5.69 -11.59 16.10
N ARG A 34 6.53 -11.42 17.13
CA ARG A 34 6.23 -10.47 18.23
C ARG A 34 6.12 -9.02 17.75
N VAL A 35 6.98 -8.60 16.83
CA VAL A 35 6.93 -7.24 16.25
C VAL A 35 5.66 -7.07 15.41
N VAL A 36 5.35 -8.04 14.55
CA VAL A 36 4.14 -8.01 13.70
C VAL A 36 2.86 -8.02 14.55
N TRP A 37 2.79 -8.86 15.58
CA TRP A 37 1.66 -8.87 16.52
C TRP A 37 1.51 -7.54 17.24
N ALA A 38 2.59 -7.00 17.78
CA ALA A 38 2.53 -5.75 18.54
C ALA A 38 1.99 -4.58 17.69
N ALA A 39 2.29 -4.56 16.39
CA ALA A 39 1.72 -3.57 15.48
C ALA A 39 0.24 -3.86 15.15
N LEU A 40 -0.09 -5.13 14.83
CA LEU A 40 -1.44 -5.51 14.42
C LEU A 40 -2.45 -5.52 15.56
N ASP A 41 -2.04 -5.80 16.79
CA ASP A 41 -2.90 -5.77 17.98
C ASP A 41 -3.35 -4.33 18.33
N LYS A 42 -2.65 -3.30 17.83
CA LYS A 42 -3.10 -1.89 17.91
C LYS A 42 -4.20 -1.54 16.91
N VAL A 43 -4.45 -2.39 15.91
CA VAL A 43 -5.46 -2.15 14.88
C VAL A 43 -6.74 -2.91 15.22
N PRO A 44 -7.85 -2.20 15.55
CA PRO A 44 -9.11 -2.86 15.88
C PRO A 44 -9.58 -3.78 14.75
N GLY A 45 -9.89 -5.03 15.08
CA GLY A 45 -10.42 -6.01 14.12
C GLY A 45 -9.39 -6.57 13.12
N ALA A 46 -8.08 -6.27 13.27
CA ALA A 46 -7.06 -6.73 12.33
C ALA A 46 -7.01 -8.25 12.15
N ARG A 47 -7.32 -9.04 13.20
CA ARG A 47 -7.33 -10.50 13.11
C ARG A 47 -8.40 -10.99 12.14
N ASP A 48 -9.64 -10.56 12.34
CA ASP A 48 -10.76 -10.91 11.45
C ASP A 48 -10.52 -10.45 10.01
N VAL A 49 -9.90 -9.27 9.85
CA VAL A 49 -9.51 -8.75 8.53
C VAL A 49 -8.50 -9.69 7.86
N LEU A 50 -7.41 -10.03 8.54
CA LEU A 50 -6.38 -10.90 7.98
C LEU A 50 -6.86 -12.33 7.80
N GLU A 51 -7.72 -12.87 8.66
CA GLU A 51 -8.36 -14.18 8.46
C GLU A 51 -9.12 -14.24 7.13
N ARG A 52 -9.91 -13.21 6.81
CA ARG A 52 -10.63 -13.13 5.53
C ARG A 52 -9.66 -12.99 4.35
N ALA A 53 -8.71 -12.07 4.45
CA ALA A 53 -7.73 -11.80 3.40
C ALA A 53 -6.90 -13.06 3.06
N VAL A 54 -6.37 -13.71 4.10
CA VAL A 54 -5.63 -14.97 4.01
C VAL A 54 -6.49 -16.07 3.40
N ARG A 55 -7.74 -16.23 3.84
CA ARG A 55 -8.65 -17.26 3.30
C ARG A 55 -8.89 -17.07 1.80
N ARG A 56 -9.04 -15.84 1.32
CA ARG A 56 -9.17 -15.56 -0.12
C ARG A 56 -7.92 -15.96 -0.89
N VAL A 57 -6.74 -15.59 -0.39
CA VAL A 57 -5.45 -15.99 -0.97
C VAL A 57 -5.25 -17.51 -0.94
N ASP A 58 -5.68 -18.19 0.12
CA ASP A 58 -5.54 -19.64 0.27
C ASP A 58 -6.45 -20.44 -0.66
N ASN A 59 -7.55 -19.85 -1.11
CA ASN A 59 -8.47 -20.44 -2.08
C ASN A 59 -8.05 -20.21 -3.54
N LEU A 60 -6.96 -19.48 -3.81
CA LEU A 60 -6.46 -19.27 -5.16
C LEU A 60 -5.91 -20.57 -5.77
N PRO A 61 -6.01 -20.74 -7.11
CA PRO A 61 -5.24 -21.74 -7.83
C PRO A 61 -3.74 -21.66 -7.49
N GLU A 62 -3.07 -22.81 -7.40
CA GLU A 62 -1.67 -22.88 -6.93
C GLU A 62 -0.72 -22.05 -7.79
N ASP A 63 -0.89 -22.12 -9.11
CA ASP A 63 -0.13 -21.35 -10.10
C ASP A 63 -0.29 -19.84 -9.90
N ARG A 64 -1.54 -19.39 -9.72
CA ARG A 64 -1.86 -17.99 -9.46
C ARG A 64 -1.29 -17.51 -8.12
N LYS A 65 -1.40 -18.33 -7.07
CA LYS A 65 -0.80 -18.04 -5.76
C LYS A 65 0.72 -17.99 -5.81
N ARG A 66 1.36 -18.89 -6.53
CA ARG A 66 2.82 -18.95 -6.72
C ARG A 66 3.33 -17.75 -7.51
N ALA A 67 2.58 -17.27 -8.49
CA ALA A 67 2.92 -16.08 -9.25
C ALA A 67 2.96 -14.82 -8.36
N MET A 68 1.96 -14.66 -7.47
CA MET A 68 1.84 -13.48 -6.60
C MET A 68 2.75 -13.54 -5.37
N PHE A 69 2.82 -14.69 -4.69
CA PHE A 69 3.45 -14.84 -3.38
C PHE A 69 4.70 -15.72 -3.39
N GLY A 70 5.16 -16.13 -4.57
CA GLY A 70 6.35 -16.96 -4.73
C GLY A 70 6.15 -18.40 -4.24
N GLY A 71 7.21 -19.21 -4.35
CA GLY A 71 7.20 -20.62 -3.95
C GLY A 71 7.73 -20.91 -2.55
N THR A 72 8.48 -19.98 -1.95
CA THR A 72 9.24 -20.23 -0.71
C THR A 72 8.33 -20.30 0.51
N TYR A 73 7.56 -19.23 0.76
CA TYR A 73 6.79 -19.04 1.99
C TYR A 73 5.28 -19.19 1.80
N ALA A 74 4.77 -18.91 0.60
CA ALA A 74 3.33 -18.96 0.32
C ALA A 74 2.66 -20.31 0.56
N PHE A 75 3.43 -21.40 0.58
CA PHE A 75 2.95 -22.78 0.76
C PHE A 75 3.43 -23.43 2.06
N LYS A 76 4.13 -22.68 2.93
CA LYS A 76 4.59 -23.21 4.20
C LYS A 76 3.43 -23.34 5.18
N PRO A 77 3.43 -24.37 6.04
CA PRO A 77 2.42 -24.52 7.08
C PRO A 77 2.53 -23.38 8.10
N VAL A 78 1.42 -23.07 8.76
CA VAL A 78 1.34 -22.00 9.77
C VAL A 78 2.42 -22.17 10.86
N GLY A 79 2.81 -23.38 11.22
CA GLY A 79 3.87 -23.62 12.22
C GLY A 79 5.28 -23.17 11.79
N THR A 80 5.53 -22.89 10.51
CA THR A 80 6.84 -22.42 10.03
C THR A 80 7.10 -20.98 10.46
N VAL A 81 8.28 -20.73 11.03
CA VAL A 81 8.75 -19.38 11.38
C VAL A 81 9.50 -18.74 10.21
N VAL A 82 9.44 -17.42 10.11
CA VAL A 82 10.29 -16.63 9.19
C VAL A 82 11.50 -16.11 9.99
N PRO A 83 12.73 -16.58 9.76
CA PRO A 83 13.89 -16.12 10.50
C PRO A 83 14.21 -14.64 10.22
N PRO A 84 14.56 -13.82 11.24
CA PRO A 84 14.89 -12.41 11.04
C PRO A 84 15.96 -12.17 9.97
N ARG A 85 17.04 -12.96 9.98
CA ARG A 85 18.15 -12.85 9.01
C ARG A 85 17.73 -13.17 7.59
N GLU A 86 16.82 -14.12 7.42
CA GLU A 86 16.32 -14.48 6.09
C GLU A 86 15.41 -13.38 5.55
N LEU A 87 14.55 -12.82 6.41
CA LEU A 87 13.74 -11.66 6.07
C LEU A 87 14.60 -10.45 5.66
N GLU A 88 15.70 -10.20 6.40
CA GLU A 88 16.68 -9.18 6.06
C GLU A 88 17.26 -9.37 4.65
N GLN A 89 17.69 -10.60 4.33
CA GLN A 89 18.24 -10.95 3.01
C GLN A 89 17.20 -10.84 1.88
N ILE A 90 15.94 -11.14 2.15
CA ILE A 90 14.85 -10.92 1.19
C ILE A 90 14.72 -9.43 0.90
N ILE A 91 14.71 -8.59 1.93
CA ILE A 91 14.57 -7.13 1.80
C ILE A 91 15.78 -6.52 1.09
N ASP A 92 17.01 -6.92 1.42
CA ASP A 92 18.22 -6.41 0.76
C ASP A 92 18.20 -6.68 -0.75
N ARG A 93 17.60 -7.80 -1.18
CA ARG A 93 17.44 -8.15 -2.59
C ARG A 93 16.29 -7.42 -3.29
N LEU A 94 15.45 -6.67 -2.57
CA LEU A 94 14.48 -5.76 -3.17
C LEU A 94 15.18 -4.53 -3.76
N GLY A 95 16.36 -4.16 -3.26
CA GLY A 95 17.15 -3.04 -3.78
C GLY A 95 16.51 -1.67 -3.57
N GLY A 96 15.60 -1.54 -2.61
CA GLY A 96 15.03 -0.26 -2.25
C GLY A 96 16.12 0.67 -1.73
N THR A 97 16.30 1.81 -2.39
CA THR A 97 17.29 2.82 -2.02
C THR A 97 16.54 4.09 -1.65
N ALA A 98 16.59 4.47 -0.37
CA ALA A 98 16.44 5.88 -0.01
C ALA A 98 17.82 6.52 -0.12
N THR A 99 17.87 7.74 -0.64
CA THR A 99 19.01 8.62 -0.38
C THR A 99 18.70 9.29 0.95
N PRO A 100 19.48 9.07 2.03
CA PRO A 100 19.28 9.82 3.26
C PRO A 100 19.46 11.30 2.94
N GLY A 101 18.39 12.08 3.09
CA GLY A 101 18.52 13.54 3.15
C GLY A 101 19.34 13.87 4.39
N GLY A 102 20.52 14.47 4.21
CA GLY A 102 21.25 15.05 5.32
C GLY A 102 20.38 16.10 6.02
N PRO A 103 20.59 16.37 7.31
CA PRO A 103 19.77 17.34 8.04
C PRO A 103 19.84 18.72 7.37
N THR A 104 18.71 19.19 6.85
CA THR A 104 18.59 20.53 6.26
C THR A 104 18.43 21.56 7.39
N PRO A 105 19.20 22.66 7.41
CA PRO A 105 19.16 23.65 8.49
C PRO A 105 17.83 24.41 8.60
N THR A 106 17.00 24.39 7.55
CA THR A 106 15.61 24.85 7.59
C THR A 106 14.68 23.70 7.24
N ARG A 107 13.89 23.25 8.22
CA ARG A 107 12.83 22.26 7.98
C ARG A 107 11.59 22.95 7.43
N HIS A 108 11.27 22.66 6.18
CA HIS A 108 10.04 23.14 5.56
C HIS A 108 8.83 22.32 6.04
N ARG A 109 7.64 22.87 5.87
CA ARG A 109 6.39 22.18 6.20
C ARG A 109 5.66 21.86 4.90
N TYR A 110 5.13 20.65 4.81
CA TYR A 110 4.50 20.15 3.61
C TYR A 110 3.10 19.61 3.86
N GLU A 111 2.30 19.61 2.81
CA GLU A 111 1.04 18.89 2.71
C GLU A 111 1.05 18.04 1.44
N LEU A 112 0.57 16.81 1.55
CA LEU A 112 0.33 15.93 0.42
C LEU A 112 -1.17 15.67 0.32
N GLU A 113 -1.74 15.99 -0.83
CA GLU A 113 -3.19 15.95 -1.06
C GLU A 113 -3.51 15.21 -2.34
N PHE A 114 -4.66 14.53 -2.38
CA PHE A 114 -5.21 14.07 -3.64
C PHE A 114 -5.69 15.27 -4.46
N SER A 115 -5.31 15.31 -5.74
CA SER A 115 -5.64 16.40 -6.64
C SER A 115 -6.85 16.10 -7.50
N HIS A 116 -6.77 14.99 -8.25
CA HIS A 116 -7.79 14.53 -9.18
C HIS A 116 -7.40 13.14 -9.73
N LEU A 117 -8.36 12.48 -10.36
CA LEU A 117 -8.15 11.36 -11.25
C LEU A 117 -8.57 11.73 -12.67
N VAL A 118 -8.04 10.98 -13.63
CA VAL A 118 -8.42 11.00 -15.04
C VAL A 118 -8.70 9.56 -15.47
N CYS A 119 -9.84 9.32 -16.10
CA CYS A 119 -10.09 8.10 -16.85
C CYS A 119 -9.45 8.28 -18.23
N ASP A 120 -8.41 7.50 -18.54
CA ASP A 120 -7.73 7.56 -19.84
C ASP A 120 -8.42 6.69 -20.88
N ASP A 121 -9.04 5.58 -20.44
CA ASP A 121 -9.78 4.63 -21.25
C ASP A 121 -10.79 3.94 -20.32
N GLU A 122 -12.08 3.98 -20.64
CA GLU A 122 -13.13 3.31 -19.85
C GLU A 122 -13.20 1.82 -20.19
N SER A 123 -12.70 1.38 -21.35
CA SER A 123 -12.68 0.00 -21.86
C SER A 123 -13.92 -0.87 -21.52
N ASN A 124 -14.78 -1.14 -22.51
CA ASN A 124 -16.07 -1.83 -22.35
C ASN A 124 -17.08 -1.05 -21.47
N PRO A 125 -17.47 0.18 -21.90
CA PRO A 125 -18.48 0.95 -21.17
C PRO A 125 -19.74 0.10 -21.05
N GLU A 126 -20.14 -0.21 -19.82
CA GLU A 126 -21.34 -0.99 -19.61
C GLU A 126 -22.50 -0.33 -20.37
N TRP A 127 -23.23 -1.13 -21.16
CA TRP A 127 -24.36 -0.64 -21.96
C TRP A 127 -25.44 0.10 -21.12
N LEU A 128 -25.39 -0.01 -19.79
CA LEU A 128 -26.29 0.61 -18.82
C LEU A 128 -25.57 1.31 -17.63
N GLY A 129 -24.33 1.80 -17.81
CA GLY A 129 -23.59 2.40 -16.70
C GLY A 129 -22.49 3.37 -17.12
N LYS A 130 -22.03 4.19 -16.17
CA LYS A 130 -20.69 4.80 -16.18
C LYS A 130 -19.89 4.04 -15.14
N ASP A 131 -18.61 3.80 -15.39
CA ASP A 131 -17.75 3.19 -14.38
C ASP A 131 -17.73 4.05 -13.11
N GLU A 132 -17.61 3.37 -11.96
CA GLU A 132 -17.68 3.96 -10.63
C GLU A 132 -16.30 3.93 -9.92
N PRO A 133 -15.24 4.56 -10.47
CA PRO A 133 -13.90 4.41 -9.93
C PRO A 133 -13.69 5.16 -8.62
N TYR A 134 -12.85 4.56 -7.77
CA TYR A 134 -12.30 5.21 -6.59
C TYR A 134 -10.88 4.72 -6.28
N THR A 135 -10.11 5.56 -5.58
CA THR A 135 -8.75 5.21 -5.15
C THR A 135 -8.68 5.16 -3.64
N VAL A 136 -8.10 4.08 -3.09
CA VAL A 136 -7.73 3.99 -1.68
C VAL A 136 -6.24 4.29 -1.54
N PHE A 137 -5.92 5.35 -0.82
CA PHE A 137 -4.57 5.70 -0.41
C PHE A 137 -4.32 5.18 1.00
N THR A 138 -3.27 4.41 1.19
CA THR A 138 -2.80 3.96 2.50
C THR A 138 -1.40 4.51 2.76
N LEU A 139 -1.16 5.01 3.96
CA LEU A 139 0.03 5.77 4.32
C LEU A 139 0.60 5.27 5.65
N ILE A 140 1.92 5.21 5.73
CA ILE A 140 2.64 5.09 6.99
C ILE A 140 3.97 5.85 6.89
N THR A 141 4.33 6.56 7.96
CA THR A 141 5.66 7.18 8.09
C THR A 141 6.67 6.19 8.68
N GLN A 142 7.96 6.38 8.42
CA GLN A 142 9.02 5.56 9.00
C GLN A 142 8.96 5.62 10.54
N ARG A 143 8.72 6.81 11.10
CA ARG A 143 8.53 6.98 12.55
C ARG A 143 7.35 6.16 13.08
N GLU A 144 6.19 6.21 12.42
CA GLU A 144 5.02 5.40 12.81
C GLU A 144 5.34 3.90 12.69
N ALA A 145 6.00 3.46 11.62
CA ALA A 145 6.41 2.07 11.47
C ALA A 145 7.33 1.62 12.61
N GLU A 146 8.32 2.43 12.99
CA GLU A 146 9.27 2.19 14.09
C GLU A 146 8.58 2.17 15.46
N GLU A 147 7.60 3.04 15.69
CA GLU A 147 6.75 3.06 16.89
C GLU A 147 5.73 1.90 16.89
N GLY A 148 5.56 1.25 15.74
CA GLY A 148 4.57 0.19 15.51
C GLY A 148 3.15 0.74 15.53
N GLU A 149 2.94 1.96 15.06
CA GLU A 149 1.62 2.58 14.89
C GLU A 149 0.92 2.05 13.63
N PRO A 150 -0.42 2.01 13.63
CA PRO A 150 -1.20 1.62 12.46
C PRO A 150 -0.95 2.51 11.24
N ALA A 151 -0.88 1.91 10.07
CA ALA A 151 -1.03 2.64 8.81
C ALA A 151 -2.44 3.25 8.71
N ARG A 152 -2.54 4.38 8.02
CA ARG A 152 -3.80 5.09 7.81
C ARG A 152 -4.25 4.95 6.37
N SER A 153 -5.51 4.59 6.18
CA SER A 153 -6.14 4.56 4.85
C SER A 153 -7.20 5.65 4.72
N VAL A 154 -7.23 6.29 3.55
CA VAL A 154 -8.31 7.17 3.11
C VAL A 154 -8.66 6.82 1.68
N ARG A 155 -9.87 7.20 1.27
CA ARG A 155 -10.32 6.96 -0.11
C ARG A 155 -10.82 8.23 -0.74
N THR A 156 -10.83 8.25 -2.06
CA THR A 156 -11.63 9.20 -2.80
C THR A 156 -13.12 8.90 -2.68
N PRO A 157 -13.99 9.86 -3.00
CA PRO A 157 -15.34 9.56 -3.48
C PRO A 157 -15.32 8.50 -4.59
N VAL A 158 -16.45 7.81 -4.71
CA VAL A 158 -16.77 7.04 -5.91
C VAL A 158 -17.18 8.05 -6.96
N TYR A 159 -16.40 8.17 -8.02
CA TYR A 159 -16.67 9.10 -9.09
C TYR A 159 -17.43 8.42 -10.21
N LYS A 160 -18.12 9.20 -11.04
CA LYS A 160 -18.74 8.72 -12.30
C LYS A 160 -18.08 9.47 -13.43
N VAL A 161 -17.05 8.89 -14.03
CA VAL A 161 -16.22 9.52 -15.06
C VAL A 161 -16.19 8.69 -16.32
N GLY A 162 -16.31 9.33 -17.47
CA GLY A 162 -16.04 8.72 -18.76
C GLY A 162 -14.63 9.00 -19.27
N GLU A 163 -14.28 8.42 -20.41
CA GLU A 163 -12.99 8.61 -21.08
C GLU A 163 -12.63 10.11 -21.24
N GLY A 164 -11.42 10.46 -20.80
CA GLY A 164 -10.88 11.82 -20.82
C GLY A 164 -11.43 12.74 -19.72
N GLU A 165 -12.43 12.31 -18.94
CA GLU A 165 -12.99 13.11 -17.86
C GLU A 165 -12.05 13.15 -16.64
N ARG A 166 -12.05 14.30 -15.98
CA ARG A 166 -11.31 14.57 -14.75
C ARG A 166 -12.28 14.58 -13.57
N ALA A 167 -11.94 13.90 -12.47
CA ALA A 167 -12.69 13.99 -11.22
C ALA A 167 -11.81 14.26 -9.99
N PRO A 168 -12.18 15.23 -9.13
CA PRO A 168 -13.25 16.20 -9.36
C PRO A 168 -12.86 17.18 -10.48
N ALA A 169 -13.87 17.72 -11.17
CA ALA A 169 -13.71 18.59 -12.34
C ALA A 169 -12.87 19.84 -12.04
N SER A 170 -12.96 20.34 -10.81
CA SER A 170 -12.08 21.35 -10.23
C SER A 170 -11.80 21.00 -8.77
N GLY A 171 -10.60 21.35 -8.28
CA GLY A 171 -10.14 21.30 -6.88
C GLY A 171 -10.76 20.22 -5.98
N SER A 172 -10.03 19.14 -5.68
CA SER A 172 -10.50 18.19 -4.67
C SER A 172 -10.36 18.78 -3.27
N GLU A 173 -11.49 19.19 -2.72
CA GLU A 173 -11.69 19.50 -1.30
C GLU A 173 -11.37 18.26 -0.44
N ASP A 174 -10.59 18.46 0.62
CA ASP A 174 -10.46 17.66 1.85
C ASP A 174 -9.73 16.30 1.90
N LEU A 175 -9.06 15.82 0.85
CA LEU A 175 -8.28 14.57 0.89
C LEU A 175 -6.79 14.76 1.18
N ARG A 176 -6.48 15.18 2.41
CA ARG A 176 -5.11 15.26 2.94
C ARG A 176 -4.54 13.90 3.30
N LEU A 177 -3.49 13.50 2.60
CA LEU A 177 -2.70 12.29 2.86
C LEU A 177 -1.62 12.55 3.93
N PHE A 178 -0.94 13.69 3.87
CA PHE A 178 0.05 14.13 4.85
C PHE A 178 -0.20 15.60 5.23
N GLY A 179 0.09 15.99 6.47
CA GLY A 179 -0.25 17.33 6.96
C GLY A 179 -1.76 17.51 7.25
N ARG A 180 -2.39 16.52 7.89
CA ARG A 180 -3.86 16.42 8.05
C ARG A 180 -4.51 17.66 8.66
N THR A 181 -3.90 18.20 9.70
CA THR A 181 -4.39 19.39 10.42
C THR A 181 -3.74 20.69 9.90
N GLY A 182 -2.99 20.61 8.81
CA GLY A 182 -2.18 21.68 8.23
C GLY A 182 -0.77 21.20 7.90
N PRO A 183 0.07 22.06 7.29
CA PRO A 183 1.39 21.67 6.83
C PRO A 183 2.23 21.08 7.96
N ALA A 184 2.86 19.94 7.73
CA ALA A 184 3.65 19.22 8.73
C ALA A 184 5.10 19.06 8.27
N VAL A 185 6.02 18.93 9.22
CA VAL A 185 7.42 18.65 8.91
C VAL A 185 7.54 17.18 8.50
N LEU A 186 8.23 16.91 7.39
CA LEU A 186 8.65 15.56 7.02
C LEU A 186 9.85 15.19 7.87
N ASP A 187 9.60 14.66 9.07
CA ASP A 187 10.65 14.25 10.02
C ASP A 187 11.17 12.83 9.79
N SER A 188 10.52 12.10 8.89
CA SER A 188 10.82 10.72 8.53
C SER A 188 10.18 10.38 7.17
N ASP A 189 10.67 9.34 6.49
CA ASP A 189 10.16 8.93 5.18
C ASP A 189 8.67 8.58 5.23
N VAL A 190 7.93 8.92 4.17
CA VAL A 190 6.49 8.65 4.07
C VAL A 190 6.23 7.69 2.92
N LEU A 191 5.75 6.49 3.24
CA LEU A 191 5.31 5.52 2.25
C LEU A 191 3.81 5.70 1.99
N VAL A 192 3.46 6.03 0.74
CA VAL A 192 2.10 6.06 0.23
C VAL A 192 1.91 4.87 -0.70
N THR A 193 0.87 4.08 -0.49
CA THR A 193 0.40 3.07 -1.46
C THR A 193 -0.99 3.44 -1.93
N ALA A 194 -1.28 3.20 -3.20
CA ALA A 194 -2.58 3.48 -3.80
C ALA A 194 -3.10 2.23 -4.53
N ALA A 195 -4.34 1.85 -4.26
CA ALA A 195 -5.06 0.82 -5.01
C ALA A 195 -6.31 1.45 -5.62
N HIS A 196 -6.56 1.15 -6.89
CA HIS A 196 -7.69 1.67 -7.65
C HIS A 196 -8.71 0.56 -7.87
N PHE A 197 -9.98 0.93 -7.79
CA PHE A 197 -11.09 0.00 -7.85
C PHE A 197 -12.24 0.62 -8.63
N GLU A 198 -12.97 -0.21 -9.35
CA GLU A 198 -14.33 0.06 -9.80
C GLU A 198 -15.29 -0.42 -8.72
N HIS A 199 -16.21 0.46 -8.31
CA HIS A 199 -17.18 0.13 -7.27
C HIS A 199 -18.35 -0.66 -7.84
N ASP A 200 -18.61 -1.84 -7.27
CA ASP A 200 -19.76 -2.66 -7.61
C ASP A 200 -20.60 -2.95 -6.36
N LEU A 201 -20.31 -4.07 -5.68
CA LEU A 201 -21.04 -4.56 -4.51
C LEU A 201 -20.15 -4.57 -3.26
N GLY A 202 -18.93 -4.07 -3.36
CA GLY A 202 -17.93 -4.08 -2.31
C GLY A 202 -18.28 -3.16 -1.16
N ASP A 203 -17.99 -3.63 0.05
CA ASP A 203 -17.98 -2.77 1.22
C ASP A 203 -16.68 -1.98 1.23
N ILE A 204 -16.74 -0.77 0.67
CA ILE A 204 -15.60 0.14 0.55
C ILE A 204 -14.93 0.36 1.92
N THR A 205 -15.70 0.43 3.01
CA THR A 205 -15.14 0.63 4.36
C THR A 205 -14.28 -0.57 4.77
N LYS A 206 -14.71 -1.79 4.43
CA LYS A 206 -13.90 -3.00 4.66
C LYS A 206 -12.64 -3.00 3.81
N ILE A 207 -12.71 -2.60 2.54
CA ILE A 207 -11.53 -2.53 1.65
C ILE A 207 -10.50 -1.52 2.20
N VAL A 208 -10.95 -0.32 2.59
CA VAL A 208 -10.09 0.69 3.22
C VAL A 208 -9.43 0.16 4.49
N THR A 209 -10.20 -0.50 5.35
CA THR A 209 -9.67 -1.10 6.59
C THR A 209 -8.65 -2.20 6.30
N GLU A 210 -8.94 -3.05 5.30
CA GLU A 210 -8.06 -4.15 4.91
C GLU A 210 -6.71 -3.65 4.39
N LEU A 211 -6.71 -2.65 3.51
CA LEU A 211 -5.48 -2.07 3.00
C LEU A 211 -4.64 -1.42 4.12
N GLY A 212 -5.28 -0.78 5.10
CA GLY A 212 -4.62 -0.25 6.29
C GLY A 212 -3.95 -1.35 7.13
N VAL A 213 -4.66 -2.45 7.39
CA VAL A 213 -4.12 -3.61 8.11
C VAL A 213 -2.96 -4.25 7.34
N LEU A 214 -3.07 -4.38 6.02
CA LEU A 214 -2.03 -4.96 5.18
C LEU A 214 -0.76 -4.10 5.16
N LEU A 215 -0.88 -2.78 4.98
CA LEU A 215 0.31 -1.91 5.03
C LEU A 215 0.93 -1.89 6.44
N THR A 216 0.11 -1.93 7.50
CA THR A 216 0.61 -2.06 8.88
C THR A 216 1.43 -3.34 9.06
N ALA A 217 0.92 -4.48 8.59
CA ALA A 217 1.63 -5.76 8.64
C ALA A 217 2.96 -5.66 7.89
N VAL A 218 2.94 -5.14 6.66
CA VAL A 218 4.12 -4.99 5.80
C VAL A 218 5.18 -4.07 6.42
N ALA A 219 4.78 -2.95 7.02
CA ALA A 219 5.70 -2.05 7.70
C ALA A 219 6.29 -2.69 8.98
N ALA A 220 5.48 -3.45 9.72
CA ALA A 220 5.96 -4.20 10.88
C ALA A 220 6.97 -5.30 10.50
N VAL A 221 6.82 -5.91 9.32
CA VAL A 221 7.82 -6.83 8.75
C VAL A 221 9.15 -6.11 8.49
N ALA A 222 9.14 -4.90 7.92
CA ALA A 222 10.37 -4.11 7.75
C ALA A 222 11.02 -3.74 9.09
N LYS A 223 10.23 -3.29 10.07
CA LYS A 223 10.71 -3.03 11.43
C LYS A 223 11.34 -4.28 12.06
N ALA A 224 10.71 -5.44 11.91
CA ALA A 224 11.25 -6.71 12.43
C ALA A 224 12.61 -7.06 11.82
N ALA A 225 12.82 -6.69 10.56
CA ALA A 225 14.09 -6.84 9.85
C ALA A 225 15.07 -5.68 10.07
N LYS A 226 14.69 -4.64 10.83
CA LYS A 226 15.45 -3.40 11.05
C LYS A 226 15.81 -2.70 9.73
N LYS A 227 14.84 -2.61 8.82
CA LYS A 227 14.99 -1.95 7.52
C LYS A 227 14.01 -0.80 7.40
N ASP A 228 14.42 0.22 6.65
CA ASP A 228 13.60 1.40 6.37
C ASP A 228 12.50 1.08 5.35
N LEU A 229 11.44 1.89 5.35
CA LEU A 229 10.33 1.80 4.40
C LEU A 229 10.80 1.88 2.96
N ALA A 230 11.85 2.66 2.70
CA ALA A 230 12.48 2.75 1.38
C ALA A 230 12.96 1.40 0.84
N ALA A 231 13.48 0.53 1.73
CA ALA A 231 13.99 -0.80 1.36
C ALA A 231 12.86 -1.75 0.93
N ILE A 232 11.64 -1.53 1.41
CA ILE A 232 10.51 -2.45 1.20
C ILE A 232 9.47 -1.97 0.18
N VAL A 233 9.61 -0.80 -0.45
CA VAL A 233 8.59 -0.26 -1.39
C VAL A 233 8.12 -1.30 -2.41
N LEU A 234 9.07 -2.01 -3.03
CA LEU A 234 8.76 -3.04 -4.02
C LEU A 234 8.12 -4.31 -3.41
N GLY A 235 8.50 -4.67 -2.19
CA GLY A 235 7.90 -5.78 -1.45
C GLY A 235 6.48 -5.46 -0.98
N ALA A 236 6.24 -4.21 -0.54
CA ALA A 236 4.94 -3.71 -0.16
C ALA A 236 3.97 -3.72 -1.34
N LEU A 237 4.41 -3.25 -2.50
CA LEU A 237 3.64 -3.33 -3.75
C LEU A 237 3.25 -4.77 -4.07
N GLY A 238 4.21 -5.70 -4.13
CA GLY A 238 3.91 -7.11 -4.44
C GLY A 238 2.97 -7.76 -3.43
N THR A 239 3.11 -7.42 -2.14
CA THR A 239 2.22 -7.93 -1.10
C THR A 239 0.80 -7.40 -1.27
N ILE A 240 0.63 -6.08 -1.38
CA ILE A 240 -0.67 -5.44 -1.51
C ILE A 240 -1.36 -5.90 -2.80
N ALA A 241 -0.65 -5.95 -3.93
CA ALA A 241 -1.15 -6.48 -5.20
C ALA A 241 -1.69 -7.91 -5.05
N GLY A 242 -0.93 -8.78 -4.38
CA GLY A 242 -1.33 -10.16 -4.15
C GLY A 242 -2.64 -10.30 -3.37
N PHE A 243 -2.88 -9.43 -2.38
CA PHE A 243 -4.14 -9.43 -1.61
C PHE A 243 -5.28 -8.74 -2.35
N VAL A 244 -5.02 -7.60 -2.98
CA VAL A 244 -6.00 -6.81 -3.74
C VAL A 244 -6.59 -7.62 -4.89
N ALA A 245 -5.78 -8.39 -5.61
CA ALA A 245 -6.22 -9.27 -6.70
C ALA A 245 -7.19 -10.39 -6.26
N THR A 246 -7.43 -10.54 -4.95
CA THR A 246 -8.41 -11.48 -4.38
C THR A 246 -9.69 -10.82 -3.89
N ILE A 247 -9.74 -9.48 -3.88
CA ILE A 247 -10.97 -8.73 -3.68
C ILE A 247 -11.79 -8.93 -4.96
N GLY A 248 -12.94 -9.58 -4.83
CA GLY A 248 -13.85 -9.83 -5.96
C GLY A 248 -15.26 -9.32 -5.68
N ALA A 249 -15.36 -8.26 -4.86
CA ALA A 249 -16.62 -7.58 -4.57
C ALA A 249 -16.66 -6.17 -5.17
N ASP A 250 -15.49 -5.54 -5.28
CA ASP A 250 -15.18 -4.42 -6.16
C ASP A 250 -14.00 -4.89 -7.02
N ASP A 251 -13.99 -4.51 -8.28
CA ASP A 251 -12.97 -4.96 -9.23
C ASP A 251 -11.70 -4.09 -9.14
N PRO A 252 -10.54 -4.68 -8.80
CA PRO A 252 -9.30 -3.94 -8.76
C PRO A 252 -8.83 -3.59 -10.16
N VAL A 253 -8.49 -2.32 -10.36
CA VAL A 253 -8.03 -1.82 -11.65
C VAL A 253 -6.52 -1.75 -11.68
N GLY A 254 -5.93 -2.66 -12.45
CA GLY A 254 -4.48 -2.76 -12.62
C GLY A 254 -3.70 -3.02 -11.32
N GLU A 255 -2.39 -2.79 -11.39
CA GLU A 255 -1.51 -3.01 -10.25
C GLU A 255 -1.52 -1.81 -9.28
N PRO A 256 -1.53 -2.04 -7.95
CA PRO A 256 -1.31 -1.00 -6.96
C PRO A 256 -0.04 -0.20 -7.23
N GLN A 257 -0.06 1.07 -6.86
CA GLN A 257 1.03 2.02 -7.03
C GLN A 257 1.61 2.40 -5.67
N ALA A 258 2.89 2.81 -5.63
CA ALA A 258 3.52 3.29 -4.40
C ALA A 258 4.43 4.47 -4.69
N MET A 259 4.54 5.34 -3.70
CA MET A 259 5.42 6.50 -3.68
C MET A 259 6.08 6.59 -2.31
N LEU A 260 7.39 6.75 -2.31
CA LEU A 260 8.14 7.19 -1.13
C LEU A 260 8.32 8.70 -1.23
N LEU A 261 7.97 9.43 -0.18
CA LEU A 261 8.21 10.87 -0.08
C LEU A 261 9.20 11.12 1.05
N THR A 262 10.40 11.59 0.70
CA THR A 262 11.44 12.03 1.63
C THR A 262 11.44 13.56 1.73
N GLU A 263 12.07 14.13 2.77
CA GLU A 263 12.27 15.59 2.86
C GLU A 263 13.05 16.12 1.64
N ALA A 264 14.13 15.42 1.24
CA ALA A 264 14.95 15.80 0.10
C ALA A 264 14.16 15.79 -1.22
N ASP A 265 13.30 14.78 -1.43
CA ASP A 265 12.42 14.73 -2.60
C ASP A 265 11.38 15.86 -2.57
N ALA A 266 10.82 16.15 -1.40
CA ALA A 266 9.83 17.21 -1.24
C ALA A 266 10.45 18.59 -1.53
N ASP A 267 11.66 18.83 -1.05
CA ASP A 267 12.42 20.05 -1.33
C ASP A 267 12.78 20.19 -2.80
N ALA A 268 13.34 19.14 -3.41
CA ALA A 268 13.70 19.16 -4.82
C ALA A 268 12.49 19.47 -5.71
N ARG A 269 11.32 18.91 -5.38
CA ARG A 269 10.08 19.11 -6.13
C ARG A 269 9.45 20.49 -5.91
N THR A 270 9.66 21.10 -4.76
CA THR A 270 9.05 22.41 -4.40
C THR A 270 10.02 23.59 -4.45
N GLN A 271 11.24 23.38 -4.97
CA GLN A 271 12.29 24.39 -5.03
C GLN A 271 11.88 25.63 -5.86
N SER A 272 11.16 25.44 -6.97
CA SER A 272 10.77 26.51 -7.90
C SER A 272 9.32 26.97 -7.73
N GLN A 273 8.46 26.15 -7.14
CA GLN A 273 7.04 26.41 -6.93
C GLN A 273 6.60 25.84 -5.59
N ALA A 274 5.91 26.65 -4.79
CA ALA A 274 5.39 26.23 -3.48
C ALA A 274 4.32 25.13 -3.58
N GLN A 275 3.74 24.90 -4.77
CA GLN A 275 2.77 23.84 -5.00
C GLN A 275 3.07 23.16 -6.34
N VAL A 276 3.18 21.83 -6.33
CA VAL A 276 3.45 21.04 -7.54
C VAL A 276 2.53 19.82 -7.61
N THR A 277 2.08 19.50 -8.82
CA THR A 277 1.42 18.22 -9.09
C THR A 277 2.49 17.15 -9.31
N LEU A 278 2.41 16.06 -8.55
CA LEU A 278 3.34 14.94 -8.64
C LEU A 278 3.07 14.11 -9.90
N PRO A 279 4.05 13.29 -10.35
CA PRO A 279 3.82 12.33 -11.43
C PRO A 279 2.59 11.46 -11.16
N ALA A 280 1.85 11.15 -12.24
CA ALA A 280 0.63 10.35 -12.13
C ALA A 280 0.92 8.94 -11.60
N LEU A 281 0.07 8.48 -10.69
CA LEU A 281 -0.07 7.07 -10.33
C LEU A 281 -0.95 6.42 -11.41
N LYS A 282 -0.39 5.48 -12.16
CA LYS A 282 -1.07 4.86 -13.33
C LYS A 282 -1.61 3.49 -12.97
N PHE A 283 -2.87 3.25 -13.27
CA PHE A 283 -3.58 2.00 -13.04
C PHE A 283 -4.04 1.47 -14.40
N ASN A 284 -3.43 0.39 -14.87
CA ASN A 284 -3.74 -0.21 -16.17
C ASN A 284 -4.53 -1.50 -15.94
N GLY A 285 -5.86 -1.42 -15.97
CA GLY A 285 -6.76 -2.59 -15.95
C GLY A 285 -6.83 -3.30 -17.29
N GLY A 286 -6.53 -2.58 -18.38
CA GLY A 286 -6.65 -3.08 -19.74
C GLY A 286 -8.11 -3.16 -20.18
N ASP A 287 -8.36 -3.89 -21.27
CA ASP A 287 -9.68 -4.01 -21.90
C ASP A 287 -10.87 -4.32 -20.95
N PRO A 288 -10.75 -5.07 -19.83
CA PRO A 288 -11.89 -5.36 -18.97
C PRO A 288 -12.16 -4.33 -17.86
N SER A 289 -11.25 -3.39 -17.58
CA SER A 289 -11.34 -2.53 -16.36
C SER A 289 -10.70 -1.15 -16.56
N GLY A 290 -10.60 -0.70 -17.81
CA GLY A 290 -10.09 0.63 -18.12
C GLY A 290 -8.63 0.91 -17.79
N THR A 291 -8.25 2.17 -17.98
CA THR A 291 -6.96 2.74 -17.58
C THR A 291 -7.20 4.09 -16.92
N TYR A 292 -6.61 4.27 -15.73
CA TYR A 292 -6.82 5.47 -14.92
C TYR A 292 -5.51 6.07 -14.43
N ARG A 293 -5.51 7.38 -14.23
CA ARG A 293 -4.42 8.13 -13.60
C ARG A 293 -4.93 8.89 -12.39
N ALA A 294 -4.31 8.69 -11.24
CA ALA A 294 -4.51 9.52 -10.06
C ALA A 294 -3.33 10.48 -9.86
N PHE A 295 -3.64 11.70 -9.46
CA PHE A 295 -2.67 12.76 -9.23
C PHE A 295 -2.69 13.22 -7.78
N LEU A 296 -1.50 13.46 -7.25
CA LEU A 296 -1.30 14.06 -5.94
C LEU A 296 -0.68 15.45 -6.09
N THR A 297 -0.98 16.34 -5.17
CA THR A 297 -0.36 17.66 -5.06
C THR A 297 0.49 17.71 -3.81
N LEU A 298 1.73 18.17 -3.95
CA LEU A 298 2.63 18.48 -2.86
C LEU A 298 2.72 20.00 -2.71
N ARG A 299 2.43 20.50 -1.50
CA ARG A 299 2.52 21.92 -1.15
C ARG A 299 3.57 22.13 -0.08
N ARG A 300 4.43 23.13 -0.26
CA ARG A 300 5.37 23.66 0.73
C ARG A 300 4.80 24.97 1.28
N ALA A 301 4.73 25.07 2.62
CA ALA A 301 4.25 26.24 3.34
C ALA A 301 5.38 27.10 3.89
#